data_AF-A0A966W2J8-F1
#
_entry.id   AF-A0A966W2J8-F1
#
_cell.length_a   1.000
_cell.length_b   1.000
_cell.length_c   1.000
_cell.angle_alpha   90.00
_cell.angle_beta   90.00
_cell.angle_gamma   90.00
#
_symmetry.space_group_name_H-M   'P 1'
#
loop_
_entity.id
_entity.type
_entity.pdbx_description
1 polymer ?
#
loop_
_entity_poly.entity_id
_entity_poly.type
_entity_poly.pdbx_seq_one_letter_code
_entity_poly.pdbx_strand_id
1 'polypeptide(L)'
;AMLHIVNSLEIPATAFKSYSVYAGVQDALVQWWYAHNAVAFFLTTSYLGLMYYFLPKAAERPVFSYRLSIIHFWALIFIYIWAGPHHLLYTALPDWAQSLGMAFSVMLIAPSWGGMLNGLLTLRGAWNKVREEPMLKFMVVAVTAYGMATLEGPMLSVKSVNALSHYTDWTIAHVHTAALGWNGFLTFSVLYWLYPRLYNTKLYSVKLANWHFWLGLLGMMFYVIPMYWSGITQGLMWKQFTSDGFMQYPNFLETVLQLIPMYKLRAIGGTFYLVGAWIMAYNLYKTAKSGVFVTEVEVQAPSLKSQPEHPEEHHPWGHRWIESKPMVLTGFALVAVAIGGLVEFIPMWIIKENVPTIASVKPYTPLEVLGRDIYIREGCVGC
;
A
#
# COMPACT_ATOMS: atom_id res chain seq x y z
N ALA A 1 11.74 -8.76 5.71
CA ALA A 1 12.32 -9.56 6.82
C ALA A 1 12.34 -8.78 8.12
N MET A 2 13.14 -7.72 8.26
CA MET A 2 13.29 -6.95 9.51
C MET A 2 11.95 -6.54 10.14
N LEU A 3 11.06 -5.92 9.36
CA LEU A 3 9.74 -5.47 9.84
C LEU A 3 8.95 -6.61 10.50
N HIS A 4 8.89 -7.77 9.83
CA HIS A 4 8.15 -8.93 10.32
C HIS A 4 8.77 -9.50 11.60
N ILE A 5 10.09 -9.60 11.68
CA ILE A 5 10.78 -10.12 12.86
C ILE A 5 10.51 -9.24 14.07
N VAL A 6 10.67 -7.92 13.92
CA VAL A 6 10.47 -6.97 15.03
C VAL A 6 9.02 -6.97 15.51
N ASN A 7 8.05 -6.88 14.59
CA ASN A 7 6.63 -6.87 14.96
C ASN A 7 6.15 -8.17 15.60
N SER A 8 6.73 -9.31 15.19
CA SER A 8 6.29 -10.64 15.62
C SER A 8 7.09 -11.16 16.81
N LEU A 9 7.80 -10.29 17.54
CA LEU A 9 8.40 -10.67 18.81
C LEU A 9 7.28 -10.91 19.82
N GLU A 10 7.12 -12.17 20.20
CA GLU A 10 6.00 -12.62 21.03
C GLU A 10 6.41 -13.76 21.97
N ILE A 11 5.75 -13.83 23.12
CA ILE A 11 5.92 -14.91 24.09
C ILE A 11 4.85 -15.97 23.80
N PRO A 12 5.22 -17.22 23.47
CA PRO A 12 4.25 -18.28 23.23
C PRO A 12 3.57 -18.69 24.54
N ALA A 13 2.23 -18.73 24.52
CA ALA A 13 1.39 -19.19 25.62
C ALA A 13 0.90 -20.63 25.39
N THR A 14 0.53 -20.96 24.15
CA THR A 14 0.20 -22.33 23.70
C THR A 14 0.75 -22.54 22.28
N ALA A 15 0.55 -23.72 21.69
CA ALA A 15 1.00 -24.02 20.33
C ALA A 15 0.47 -23.03 19.26
N PHE A 16 -0.69 -22.41 19.49
CA PHE A 16 -1.34 -21.48 18.55
C PHE A 16 -1.77 -20.17 19.22
N LYS A 17 -1.18 -19.82 20.37
CA LYS A 17 -1.45 -18.57 21.08
C LYS A 17 -0.15 -17.99 21.60
N SER A 18 0.01 -16.70 21.40
CA SER A 18 1.14 -15.90 21.82
C SER A 18 0.66 -14.53 22.28
N TYR A 19 1.54 -13.78 22.96
CA TYR A 19 1.32 -12.39 23.32
C TYR A 19 2.52 -11.55 22.89
N SER A 20 2.28 -10.39 22.29
CA SER A 20 3.32 -9.42 21.91
C SER A 20 4.23 -9.11 23.10
N VAL A 21 5.53 -8.95 22.85
CA VAL A 21 6.48 -8.47 23.88
C VAL A 21 6.29 -6.98 24.18
N TYR A 22 5.57 -6.26 23.31
CA TYR A 22 5.24 -4.85 23.49
C TYR A 22 3.85 -4.69 24.11
N ALA A 23 3.57 -3.52 24.66
CA ALA A 23 2.23 -3.19 25.16
C ALA A 23 1.84 -1.71 24.91
N GLY A 24 0.54 -1.46 24.87
CA GLY A 24 -0.03 -0.10 24.83
C GLY A 24 0.50 0.73 23.67
N VAL A 25 0.98 1.94 23.97
CA VAL A 25 1.46 2.90 22.96
C VAL A 25 2.68 2.38 22.19
N GLN A 26 3.56 1.62 22.85
CA GLN A 26 4.74 1.05 22.20
C GLN A 26 4.35 -0.04 21.21
N ASP A 27 3.42 -0.92 21.59
CA ASP A 27 2.87 -1.96 20.71
C ASP A 27 2.15 -1.33 19.51
N ALA A 28 1.35 -0.28 19.76
CA ALA A 28 0.69 0.47 18.70
C ALA A 28 1.69 1.09 17.70
N LEU A 29 2.78 1.69 18.21
CA LEU A 29 3.81 2.28 17.35
C LEU A 29 4.55 1.21 16.54
N VAL A 30 4.97 0.10 17.15
CA VAL A 30 5.63 -1.00 16.43
C VAL A 30 4.68 -1.61 15.40
N GLN A 31 3.41 -1.81 15.75
CA GLN A 31 2.38 -2.34 14.88
C GLN A 31 2.17 -1.47 13.63
N TRP A 32 2.09 -0.15 13.80
CA TRP A 32 1.85 0.74 12.65
C TRP A 32 3.12 1.10 11.90
N TRP A 33 4.28 1.12 12.56
CA TRP A 33 5.56 1.10 11.85
C TRP A 33 5.64 -0.14 10.95
N TYR A 34 5.28 -1.33 11.45
CA TYR A 34 5.25 -2.55 10.64
C TYR A 34 4.21 -2.46 9.52
N ALA A 35 2.95 -2.21 9.84
CA ALA A 35 1.85 -2.32 8.89
C ALA A 35 1.97 -1.29 7.76
N HIS A 36 2.34 -0.05 8.10
CA HIS A 36 2.56 0.99 7.10
C HIS A 36 3.75 0.63 6.18
N ASN A 37 4.87 0.20 6.77
CA ASN A 37 6.04 -0.20 6.00
C ASN A 37 5.84 -1.53 5.24
N ALA A 38 4.92 -2.40 5.67
CA ALA A 38 4.52 -3.57 4.91
C ALA A 38 3.86 -3.13 3.60
N VAL A 39 2.93 -2.18 3.64
CA VAL A 39 2.35 -1.59 2.41
C VAL A 39 3.45 -0.89 1.59
N ALA A 40 4.34 -0.13 2.24
CA ALA A 40 5.45 0.54 1.58
C ALA A 40 6.34 -0.42 0.77
N PHE A 41 6.92 -1.41 1.43
CA PHE A 41 7.97 -2.22 0.84
C PHE A 41 7.39 -3.38 0.02
N PHE A 42 6.30 -3.99 0.49
CA PHE A 42 5.69 -5.12 -0.19
C PHE A 42 4.73 -4.68 -1.31
N LEU A 43 3.88 -3.68 -1.06
CA LEU A 43 2.82 -3.30 -1.99
C LEU A 43 3.13 -2.05 -2.81
N THR A 44 4.11 -1.23 -2.42
CA THR A 44 4.49 -0.04 -3.19
C THR A 44 5.82 -0.23 -3.91
N THR A 45 6.95 -0.33 -3.20
CA THR A 45 8.28 -0.38 -3.84
C THR A 45 8.48 -1.62 -4.72
N SER A 46 8.03 -2.79 -4.27
CA SER A 46 8.10 -4.02 -5.08
C SER A 46 7.25 -3.91 -6.35
N TYR A 47 6.05 -3.34 -6.23
CA TYR A 47 5.16 -3.11 -7.37
C TYR A 47 5.69 -2.01 -8.30
N LEU A 48 6.35 -0.98 -7.78
CA LEU A 48 7.07 0.00 -8.60
C LEU A 48 8.20 -0.70 -9.38
N GLY A 49 8.92 -1.64 -8.77
CA GLY A 49 9.89 -2.48 -9.47
C GLY A 49 9.27 -3.24 -10.64
N LEU A 50 8.10 -3.86 -10.43
CA LEU A 50 7.35 -4.50 -11.51
C LEU A 50 6.95 -3.49 -12.60
N MET A 51 6.41 -2.33 -12.23
CA MET A 51 6.09 -1.25 -13.17
C MET A 51 7.30 -0.85 -14.01
N TYR A 52 8.45 -0.61 -13.38
CA TYR A 52 9.69 -0.21 -14.03
C TYR A 52 10.22 -1.23 -15.04
N TYR A 53 9.89 -2.51 -14.88
CA TYR A 53 10.22 -3.53 -15.86
C TYR A 53 9.15 -3.66 -16.95
N PHE A 54 7.90 -3.93 -16.55
CA PHE A 54 6.85 -4.34 -17.48
C PHE A 54 6.30 -3.19 -18.32
N LEU A 55 6.17 -1.98 -17.76
CA LEU A 55 5.59 -0.84 -18.48
C LEU A 55 6.47 -0.40 -19.66
N PRO A 56 7.78 -0.13 -19.50
CA PRO A 56 8.63 0.25 -20.64
C PRO A 56 8.74 -0.87 -21.67
N LYS A 57 8.80 -2.13 -21.22
CA LYS A 57 8.89 -3.29 -22.10
C LYS A 57 7.64 -3.49 -22.95
N ALA A 58 6.45 -3.31 -22.39
CA ALA A 58 5.21 -3.40 -23.17
C ALA A 58 4.99 -2.16 -24.06
N ALA A 59 5.35 -0.97 -23.57
CA ALA A 59 5.25 0.24 -24.36
C ALA A 59 6.26 0.29 -25.52
N GLU A 60 7.35 -0.47 -25.42
CA GLU A 60 8.54 -0.36 -26.29
C GLU A 60 9.10 1.06 -26.27
N ARG A 61 9.18 1.63 -25.07
CA ARG A 61 9.66 2.98 -24.82
C ARG A 61 10.77 2.96 -23.78
N PRO A 62 11.79 3.82 -23.90
CA PRO A 62 12.74 4.02 -22.80
C PRO A 62 12.00 4.62 -21.61
N VAL A 63 12.46 4.28 -20.39
CA VAL A 63 11.99 4.93 -19.16
C VAL A 63 12.19 6.44 -19.29
N PHE A 64 11.17 7.22 -18.91
CA PHE A 64 11.17 8.66 -19.13
C PHE A 64 12.36 9.40 -18.49
N SER A 65 12.66 9.16 -17.21
CA SER A 65 13.74 9.87 -16.51
C SER A 65 14.49 8.98 -15.52
N TYR A 66 15.76 8.70 -15.83
CA TYR A 66 16.69 8.00 -14.93
C TYR A 66 16.97 8.80 -13.65
N ARG A 67 17.16 10.13 -13.76
CA ARG A 67 17.38 11.00 -12.59
C ARG A 67 16.19 10.98 -11.64
N LEU A 68 14.98 10.99 -12.18
CA LEU A 68 13.77 10.87 -11.37
C LEU A 68 13.71 9.50 -10.69
N SER A 69 14.07 8.41 -11.37
CA SER A 69 14.20 7.07 -10.78
C SER A 69 15.06 7.07 -9.51
N ILE A 70 16.26 7.67 -9.57
CA ILE A 70 17.16 7.75 -8.42
C ILE A 70 16.52 8.57 -7.28
N ILE A 71 16.10 9.80 -7.59
CA ILE A 71 15.60 10.74 -6.58
C ILE A 71 14.38 10.16 -5.87
N HIS A 72 13.40 9.69 -6.64
CA HIS A 72 12.16 9.19 -6.07
C HIS A 72 12.41 7.88 -5.32
N PHE A 73 13.31 7.00 -5.76
CA PHE A 73 13.64 5.75 -5.06
C PHE A 73 14.21 6.02 -3.67
N TRP A 74 15.25 6.85 -3.57
CA TRP A 74 15.91 7.13 -2.30
C TRP A 74 15.04 7.93 -1.35
N ALA A 75 14.36 8.96 -1.86
CA ALA A 75 13.43 9.74 -1.06
C ALA A 75 12.26 8.87 -0.58
N LEU A 76 11.73 7.98 -1.42
CA LEU A 76 10.64 7.09 -1.03
C LEU A 76 11.09 6.15 0.09
N ILE A 77 12.19 5.42 -0.07
CA ILE A 77 12.67 4.45 0.93
C ILE A 77 12.96 5.13 2.28
N PHE A 78 13.56 6.32 2.26
CA PHE A 78 13.89 7.03 3.49
C PHE A 78 12.65 7.60 4.19
N ILE A 79 11.77 8.28 3.45
CA ILE A 79 10.61 8.99 4.03
C ILE A 79 9.54 8.01 4.51
N TYR A 80 9.31 6.89 3.81
CA TYR A 80 8.21 5.98 4.13
C TYR A 80 8.30 5.38 5.54
N ILE A 81 9.52 5.18 6.05
CA ILE A 81 9.76 4.56 7.36
C ILE A 81 9.05 5.33 8.47
N TRP A 82 9.01 6.65 8.32
CA TRP A 82 8.53 7.60 9.32
C TRP A 82 7.02 7.77 9.37
N ALA A 83 6.30 7.21 8.41
CA ALA A 83 4.88 7.49 8.22
C ALA A 83 3.97 6.62 9.09
N GLY A 84 4.51 5.65 9.86
CA GLY A 84 3.73 4.80 10.77
C GLY A 84 2.78 5.58 11.72
N PRO A 85 3.22 6.64 12.41
CA PRO A 85 2.40 7.39 13.37
C PRO A 85 1.15 8.06 12.79
N HIS A 86 1.01 8.21 11.47
CA HIS A 86 -0.21 8.78 10.88
C HIS A 86 -1.47 7.91 11.07
N HIS A 87 -1.29 6.66 11.51
CA HIS A 87 -2.37 5.75 11.88
C HIS A 87 -2.80 5.94 13.34
N LEU A 88 -2.07 6.77 14.09
CA LEU A 88 -2.19 6.93 15.54
C LEU A 88 -2.47 8.39 15.93
N LEU A 89 -3.05 9.16 15.02
CA LEU A 89 -3.38 10.55 15.24
C LEU A 89 -4.55 10.68 16.22
N TYR A 90 -4.45 11.60 17.18
CA TYR A 90 -5.40 11.77 18.28
C TYR A 90 -5.60 10.51 19.14
N THR A 91 -4.58 9.66 19.22
CA THR A 91 -4.55 8.51 20.15
C THR A 91 -3.67 8.83 21.37
N ALA A 92 -3.41 7.81 22.20
CA ALA A 92 -2.48 7.92 23.32
C ALA A 92 -0.99 8.05 22.91
N LEU A 93 -0.67 7.96 21.60
CA LEU A 93 0.68 8.21 21.10
C LEU A 93 1.10 9.67 21.36
N PRO A 94 2.33 9.96 21.79
CA PRO A 94 2.80 11.33 22.00
C PRO A 94 2.66 12.24 20.78
N ASP A 95 2.32 13.50 21.03
CA ASP A 95 2.07 14.47 19.97
C ASP A 95 3.27 14.71 19.05
N TRP A 96 4.50 14.60 19.56
CA TRP A 96 5.71 14.75 18.74
C TRP A 96 5.80 13.64 17.69
N ALA A 97 5.48 12.39 18.06
CA ALA A 97 5.54 11.24 17.16
C ALA A 97 4.42 11.32 16.11
N GLN A 98 3.20 11.71 16.54
CA GLN A 98 2.10 11.98 15.64
C GLN A 98 2.44 13.07 14.60
N SER A 99 3.06 14.17 15.06
CA SER A 99 3.41 15.29 14.18
C SER A 99 4.53 14.94 13.22
N LEU A 100 5.50 14.13 13.66
CA LEU A 100 6.55 13.57 12.82
C LEU A 100 5.95 12.73 11.69
N GLY A 101 5.05 11.78 12.02
CA GLY A 101 4.38 10.94 11.04
C GLY A 101 3.55 11.75 10.04
N MET A 102 2.80 12.75 10.50
CA MET A 102 2.07 13.67 9.61
C MET A 102 3.02 14.41 8.66
N ALA A 103 4.13 14.97 9.16
CA ALA A 103 5.05 15.75 8.34
C ALA A 103 5.70 14.87 7.24
N PHE A 104 6.21 13.70 7.60
CA PHE A 104 6.82 12.78 6.63
C PHE A 104 5.79 12.20 5.66
N SER A 105 4.56 11.91 6.10
CA SER A 105 3.48 11.49 5.20
C SER A 105 3.13 12.56 4.16
N VAL A 106 3.08 13.84 4.53
CA VAL A 106 2.89 14.93 3.56
C VAL A 106 4.06 15.03 2.58
N MET A 107 5.30 14.90 3.07
CA MET A 107 6.49 14.90 2.21
C MET A 107 6.50 13.71 1.23
N LEU A 108 5.85 12.59 1.58
CA LEU A 108 5.79 11.37 0.79
C LEU A 108 5.04 11.53 -0.55
N ILE A 109 4.25 12.61 -0.73
CA ILE A 109 3.58 12.92 -2.01
C ILE A 109 4.60 13.00 -3.14
N ALA A 110 5.67 13.80 -2.96
CA ALA A 110 6.64 14.07 -4.01
C ALA A 110 7.38 12.81 -4.53
N PRO A 111 8.01 11.97 -3.66
CA PRO A 111 8.67 10.76 -4.13
C PRO A 111 7.68 9.70 -4.65
N SER A 112 6.46 9.63 -4.11
CA SER A 112 5.46 8.71 -4.63
C SER A 112 5.01 9.09 -6.04
N TRP A 113 4.67 10.37 -6.25
CA TRP A 113 4.31 10.87 -7.58
C TRP A 113 5.47 10.83 -8.56
N GLY A 114 6.72 10.87 -8.09
CA GLY A 114 7.88 10.57 -8.92
C GLY A 114 7.76 9.23 -9.65
N GLY A 115 7.30 8.17 -8.95
CA GLY A 115 7.01 6.87 -9.56
C GLY A 115 5.87 6.93 -10.58
N MET A 116 4.74 7.56 -10.22
CA MET A 116 3.59 7.72 -11.12
C MET A 116 3.98 8.45 -12.41
N LEU A 117 4.63 9.61 -12.27
CA LEU A 117 5.02 10.46 -13.39
C LEU A 117 6.02 9.73 -14.29
N ASN A 118 7.01 9.02 -13.71
CA ASN A 118 7.96 8.27 -14.52
C ASN A 118 7.26 7.14 -15.31
N GLY A 119 6.28 6.46 -14.69
CA GLY A 119 5.46 5.46 -15.37
C GLY A 119 4.61 6.04 -16.50
N LEU A 120 3.77 7.04 -16.22
CA LEU A 120 2.85 7.61 -17.22
C LEU A 120 3.58 8.37 -18.34
N LEU A 121 4.65 9.11 -18.03
CA LEU A 121 5.41 9.84 -19.05
C LEU A 121 6.23 8.91 -19.94
N THR A 122 6.55 7.69 -19.49
CA THR A 122 7.15 6.65 -20.37
C THR A 122 6.21 6.27 -21.51
N LEU A 123 4.89 6.42 -21.35
CA LEU A 123 3.90 6.17 -22.41
C LEU A 123 3.77 7.32 -23.41
N ARG A 124 4.53 8.41 -23.28
CA ARG A 124 4.47 9.55 -24.21
C ARG A 124 4.75 9.07 -25.64
N GLY A 125 3.77 9.32 -26.52
CA GLY A 125 3.81 8.85 -27.92
C GLY A 125 3.47 7.36 -28.12
N ALA A 126 3.02 6.64 -27.09
CA ALA A 126 2.54 5.26 -27.17
C ALA A 126 1.10 5.09 -26.63
N TRP A 127 0.39 6.20 -26.40
CA TRP A 127 -0.99 6.20 -25.88
C TRP A 127 -2.00 5.49 -26.80
N ASN A 128 -1.72 5.39 -28.10
CA ASN A 128 -2.51 4.59 -29.03
C ASN A 128 -2.52 3.10 -28.63
N LYS A 129 -1.37 2.54 -28.20
CA LYS A 129 -1.26 1.14 -27.77
C LYS A 129 -2.15 0.83 -26.56
N VAL A 130 -2.39 1.81 -25.69
CA VAL A 130 -3.28 1.65 -24.53
C VAL A 130 -4.71 1.29 -24.97
N ARG A 131 -5.17 1.72 -26.14
CA ARG A 131 -6.53 1.37 -26.61
C ARG A 131 -6.64 -0.07 -27.13
N GLU A 132 -5.52 -0.64 -27.55
CA GLU A 132 -5.46 -1.93 -28.25
C GLU A 132 -5.00 -3.05 -27.32
N GLU A 133 -3.98 -2.79 -26.49
CA GLU A 133 -3.32 -3.79 -25.66
C GLU A 133 -3.94 -3.86 -24.25
N PRO A 134 -4.55 -4.99 -23.85
CA PRO A 134 -5.13 -5.12 -22.51
C PRO A 134 -4.12 -4.85 -21.40
N MET A 135 -2.89 -5.34 -21.54
CA MET A 135 -1.80 -5.12 -20.58
C MET A 135 -1.65 -3.63 -20.25
N LEU A 136 -1.52 -2.77 -21.27
CA LEU A 136 -1.31 -1.34 -21.09
C LEU A 136 -2.55 -0.64 -20.52
N LYS A 137 -3.78 -1.10 -20.85
CA LYS A 137 -5.01 -0.60 -20.21
C LYS A 137 -4.96 -0.78 -18.70
N PHE A 138 -4.69 -2.01 -18.26
CA PHE A 138 -4.59 -2.31 -16.84
C PHE A 138 -3.47 -1.52 -16.18
N MET A 139 -2.29 -1.44 -16.82
CA MET A 139 -1.14 -0.71 -16.28
C MET A 139 -1.43 0.78 -16.07
N VAL A 140 -2.07 1.44 -17.05
CA VAL A 140 -2.40 2.87 -16.93
C VAL A 140 -3.34 3.14 -15.76
N VAL A 141 -4.41 2.33 -15.63
CA VAL A 141 -5.34 2.47 -14.50
C VAL A 141 -4.62 2.20 -13.19
N ALA A 142 -3.74 1.20 -13.14
CA ALA A 142 -2.96 0.90 -11.95
C ALA A 142 -2.09 2.07 -11.51
N VAL A 143 -1.28 2.62 -12.42
CA VAL A 143 -0.39 3.76 -12.12
C VAL A 143 -1.20 5.01 -11.74
N THR A 144 -2.39 5.19 -12.33
CA THR A 144 -3.30 6.29 -11.97
C THR A 144 -3.87 6.10 -10.56
N ALA A 145 -4.33 4.90 -10.22
CA ALA A 145 -4.83 4.58 -8.88
C ALA A 145 -3.73 4.70 -7.81
N TYR A 146 -2.49 4.34 -8.17
CA TYR A 146 -1.32 4.58 -7.34
C TYR A 146 -1.13 6.07 -7.04
N GLY A 147 -1.16 6.92 -8.07
CA GLY A 147 -1.09 8.37 -7.91
C GLY A 147 -2.20 8.95 -7.02
N MET A 148 -3.43 8.47 -7.22
CA MET A 148 -4.59 8.85 -6.41
C MET A 148 -4.41 8.44 -4.93
N ALA A 149 -4.11 7.16 -4.67
CA ALA A 149 -3.94 6.66 -3.32
C ALA A 149 -2.74 7.32 -2.60
N THR A 150 -1.65 7.59 -3.31
CA THR A 150 -0.46 8.26 -2.75
C THR A 150 -0.56 9.78 -2.66
N LEU A 151 -1.66 10.37 -3.13
CA LEU A 151 -2.08 11.72 -2.75
C LEU A 151 -3.05 11.67 -1.57
N GLU A 152 -4.01 10.77 -1.62
CA GLU A 152 -5.02 10.60 -0.59
C GLU A 152 -4.41 10.22 0.76
N GLY A 153 -3.51 9.24 0.81
CA GLY A 153 -2.88 8.81 2.07
C GLY A 153 -2.25 9.99 2.84
N PRO A 154 -1.39 10.80 2.19
CA PRO A 154 -0.89 12.05 2.77
C PRO A 154 -1.98 13.03 3.22
N MET A 155 -3.07 13.19 2.47
CA MET A 155 -4.20 14.02 2.92
C MET A 155 -4.85 13.46 4.19
N LEU A 156 -5.03 12.14 4.28
CA LEU A 156 -5.56 11.46 5.47
C LEU A 156 -4.59 11.48 6.66
N SER A 157 -3.31 11.75 6.43
CA SER A 157 -2.30 11.92 7.48
C SER A 157 -2.34 13.30 8.15
N VAL A 158 -3.03 14.28 7.54
CA VAL A 158 -3.22 15.59 8.14
C VAL A 158 -4.19 15.46 9.31
N LYS A 159 -3.75 15.85 10.52
CA LYS A 159 -4.56 15.71 11.75
C LYS A 159 -6.01 16.17 11.57
N SER A 160 -6.26 17.36 11.02
CA SER A 160 -7.64 17.86 10.83
C SER A 160 -8.52 16.99 9.93
N VAL A 161 -7.94 16.35 8.91
CA VAL A 161 -8.63 15.41 8.01
C VAL A 161 -8.78 14.06 8.69
N ASN A 162 -7.73 13.59 9.36
CA ASN A 162 -7.75 12.33 10.11
C ASN A 162 -8.81 12.33 11.22
N ALA A 163 -9.04 13.47 11.87
CA ALA A 163 -10.11 13.65 12.83
C ALA A 163 -11.53 13.43 12.26
N LEU A 164 -11.67 13.25 10.95
CA LEU A 164 -12.90 12.85 10.27
C LEU A 164 -12.79 11.45 9.62
N SER A 165 -11.62 11.08 9.08
CA SER A 165 -11.44 9.81 8.37
C SER A 165 -11.06 8.63 9.25
N HIS A 166 -10.52 8.88 10.45
CA HIS A 166 -10.10 7.82 11.37
C HIS A 166 -11.30 7.04 11.89
N TYR A 167 -11.15 5.72 11.97
CA TYR A 167 -12.23 4.76 12.27
C TYR A 167 -13.42 4.74 11.30
N THR A 168 -13.40 5.52 10.22
CA THR A 168 -14.45 5.49 9.20
C THR A 168 -14.06 4.64 7.99
N ASP A 169 -15.06 4.31 7.19
CA ASP A 169 -14.92 3.62 5.91
C ASP A 169 -14.10 4.41 4.88
N TRP A 170 -13.75 5.68 5.14
CA TRP A 170 -12.82 6.41 4.28
C TRP A 170 -11.45 5.70 4.26
N THR A 171 -10.99 5.18 5.40
CA THR A 171 -9.77 4.36 5.45
C THR A 171 -9.91 3.12 4.55
N ILE A 172 -11.09 2.49 4.53
CA ILE A 172 -11.37 1.34 3.67
C ILE A 172 -11.38 1.73 2.19
N ALA A 173 -11.96 2.87 1.84
CA ALA A 173 -11.93 3.42 0.49
C ALA A 173 -10.48 3.64 0.01
N HIS A 174 -9.66 4.30 0.82
CA HIS A 174 -8.25 4.53 0.55
C HIS A 174 -7.47 3.22 0.30
N VAL A 175 -7.63 2.25 1.21
CA VAL A 175 -6.99 0.94 1.08
C VAL A 175 -7.41 0.25 -0.21
N HIS A 176 -8.69 0.27 -0.58
CA HIS A 176 -9.18 -0.42 -1.77
C HIS A 176 -8.89 0.32 -3.08
N THR A 177 -8.74 1.65 -3.06
CA THR A 177 -8.19 2.39 -4.20
C THR A 177 -6.78 1.89 -4.53
N ALA A 178 -5.93 1.69 -3.52
CA ALA A 178 -4.61 1.11 -3.72
C ALA A 178 -4.65 -0.40 -4.03
N ALA A 179 -5.35 -1.19 -3.23
CA ALA A 179 -5.33 -2.65 -3.35
C ALA A 179 -5.98 -3.14 -4.66
N LEU A 180 -7.17 -2.63 -4.99
CA LEU A 180 -7.87 -3.02 -6.22
C LEU A 180 -7.30 -2.27 -7.42
N GLY A 181 -7.10 -0.96 -7.30
CA GLY A 181 -6.66 -0.12 -8.39
C GLY A 181 -5.18 -0.30 -8.71
N TRP A 182 -4.28 -0.05 -7.76
CA TRP A 182 -2.83 -0.20 -8.00
C TRP A 182 -2.38 -1.66 -8.03
N ASN A 183 -2.48 -2.38 -6.91
CA ASN A 183 -1.89 -3.72 -6.80
C ASN A 183 -2.61 -4.73 -7.69
N GLY A 184 -3.94 -4.74 -7.66
CA GLY A 184 -4.74 -5.66 -8.44
C GLY A 184 -4.57 -5.45 -9.95
N PHE A 185 -4.83 -4.25 -10.48
CA PHE A 185 -4.68 -4.01 -11.92
C PHE A 185 -3.23 -4.14 -12.40
N LEU A 186 -2.21 -3.74 -11.61
CA LEU A 186 -0.83 -3.97 -12.02
C LEU A 186 -0.55 -5.47 -12.14
N THR A 187 -0.99 -6.26 -11.16
CA THR A 187 -0.86 -7.73 -11.21
C THR A 187 -1.56 -8.28 -12.44
N PHE A 188 -2.79 -7.87 -12.72
CA PHE A 188 -3.53 -8.30 -13.92
C PHE A 188 -2.80 -7.93 -15.21
N SER A 189 -2.26 -6.71 -15.29
CA SER A 189 -1.44 -6.25 -16.42
C SER A 189 -0.24 -7.17 -16.65
N VAL A 190 0.55 -7.42 -15.60
CA VAL A 190 1.74 -8.28 -15.65
C VAL A 190 1.38 -9.69 -16.08
N LEU A 191 0.32 -10.28 -15.53
CA LEU A 191 -0.08 -11.64 -15.87
C LEU A 191 -0.53 -11.77 -17.34
N TYR A 192 -1.30 -10.79 -17.85
CA TYR A 192 -1.66 -10.76 -19.27
C TYR A 192 -0.48 -10.56 -20.22
N TRP A 193 0.59 -9.93 -19.76
CA TRP A 193 1.84 -9.83 -20.51
C TRP A 193 2.66 -11.11 -20.47
N LEU A 194 2.75 -11.72 -19.28
CA LEU A 194 3.66 -12.80 -18.96
C LEU A 194 3.19 -14.15 -19.50
N TYR A 195 1.93 -14.51 -19.32
CA TYR A 195 1.43 -15.84 -19.68
C TYR A 195 1.60 -16.20 -21.16
N PRO A 196 1.22 -15.34 -22.14
CA PRO A 196 1.46 -15.66 -23.55
C PRO A 196 2.95 -15.92 -23.86
N ARG A 197 3.86 -15.23 -23.16
CA ARG A 197 5.31 -15.39 -23.34
C ARG A 197 5.84 -16.66 -22.70
N LEU A 198 5.39 -17.01 -21.49
CA LEU A 198 5.77 -18.26 -20.82
C LEU A 198 5.38 -19.49 -21.62
N TYR A 199 4.24 -19.44 -22.31
CA TYR A 199 3.71 -20.56 -23.09
C TYR A 199 3.93 -20.40 -24.60
N ASN A 200 4.79 -19.47 -25.01
CA ASN A 200 5.11 -19.15 -26.42
C ASN A 200 3.89 -19.19 -27.36
N THR A 201 2.86 -18.44 -26.97
CA THR A 201 1.58 -18.41 -27.66
C THR A 201 0.97 -17.01 -27.61
N LYS A 202 -0.20 -16.84 -28.21
CA LYS A 202 -0.99 -15.60 -28.12
C LYS A 202 -2.01 -15.74 -27.00
N LEU A 203 -2.42 -14.61 -26.42
CA LEU A 203 -3.49 -14.59 -25.44
C LEU A 203 -4.76 -15.20 -26.05
N TYR A 204 -5.38 -16.14 -25.34
CA TYR A 204 -6.55 -16.89 -25.82
C TYR A 204 -7.70 -15.97 -26.28
N SER A 205 -8.01 -14.92 -25.51
CA SER A 205 -9.02 -13.94 -25.91
C SER A 205 -8.74 -12.54 -25.39
N VAL A 206 -8.48 -11.62 -26.32
CA VAL A 206 -8.40 -10.17 -26.04
C VAL A 206 -9.78 -9.62 -25.61
N LYS A 207 -10.88 -10.18 -26.14
CA LYS A 207 -12.25 -9.79 -25.75
C LYS A 207 -12.52 -10.09 -24.28
N LEU A 208 -12.12 -11.26 -23.78
CA LEU A 208 -12.26 -11.60 -22.36
C LEU A 208 -11.40 -10.71 -21.46
N ALA A 209 -10.18 -10.35 -21.91
CA ALA A 209 -9.34 -9.40 -21.16
C ALA A 209 -9.97 -8.00 -21.08
N ASN A 210 -10.64 -7.54 -22.14
CA ASN A 210 -11.39 -6.28 -22.10
C ASN A 210 -12.63 -6.36 -21.19
N TRP A 211 -13.35 -7.48 -21.16
CA TRP A 211 -14.44 -7.69 -20.21
C TRP A 211 -13.96 -7.69 -18.77
N HIS A 212 -12.85 -8.39 -18.48
CA HIS A 212 -12.21 -8.32 -17.18
C HIS A 212 -11.84 -6.88 -16.82
N PHE A 213 -11.25 -6.12 -17.74
CA PHE A 213 -10.88 -4.73 -17.48
C PHE A 213 -12.07 -3.89 -17.03
N TRP A 214 -13.19 -3.96 -17.76
CA TRP A 214 -14.39 -3.18 -17.41
C TRP A 214 -15.05 -3.64 -16.13
N LEU A 215 -15.14 -4.96 -15.89
CA LEU A 215 -15.69 -5.50 -14.64
C LEU A 215 -14.81 -5.15 -13.44
N GLY A 216 -13.48 -5.19 -13.59
CA GLY A 216 -12.55 -4.75 -12.57
C GLY A 216 -12.67 -3.25 -12.30
N LEU A 217 -12.82 -2.42 -13.34
CA LEU A 217 -12.88 -0.97 -13.19
C LEU A 217 -14.18 -0.54 -12.54
N LEU A 218 -15.31 -1.05 -13.04
CA LEU A 218 -16.62 -0.83 -12.44
C LEU A 218 -16.66 -1.42 -11.03
N GLY A 219 -16.13 -2.63 -10.82
CA GLY A 219 -16.06 -3.26 -9.51
C GLY A 219 -15.31 -2.41 -8.48
N MET A 220 -14.15 -1.86 -8.87
CA MET A 220 -13.41 -0.92 -8.04
C MET A 220 -14.22 0.35 -7.75
N MET A 221 -14.88 0.95 -8.74
CA MET A 221 -15.69 2.16 -8.55
C MET A 221 -16.88 1.93 -7.61
N PHE A 222 -17.63 0.84 -7.81
CA PHE A 222 -18.74 0.44 -6.93
C PHE A 222 -18.29 -0.02 -5.54
N TYR A 223 -17.00 -0.31 -5.36
CA TYR A 223 -16.42 -0.54 -4.03
C TYR A 223 -16.07 0.79 -3.36
N VAL A 224 -15.23 1.59 -4.01
CA VAL A 224 -14.55 2.73 -3.41
C VAL A 224 -15.50 3.93 -3.22
N ILE A 225 -16.32 4.26 -4.22
CA ILE A 225 -17.19 5.45 -4.15
C ILE A 225 -18.18 5.37 -2.99
N PRO A 226 -18.90 4.25 -2.76
CA PRO A 226 -19.76 4.13 -1.58
C PRO A 226 -19.00 4.19 -0.27
N MET A 227 -17.74 3.75 -0.22
CA MET A 227 -16.91 3.80 0.99
C MET A 227 -16.43 5.22 1.31
N TYR A 228 -16.16 6.05 0.30
CA TYR A 228 -15.97 7.49 0.52
C TYR A 228 -17.23 8.12 1.12
N TRP A 229 -18.39 7.79 0.56
CA TRP A 229 -19.65 8.34 1.04
C TRP A 229 -19.99 7.86 2.46
N SER A 230 -19.80 6.57 2.77
CA SER A 230 -20.01 6.05 4.12
C SER A 230 -18.99 6.63 5.11
N GLY A 231 -17.73 6.79 4.70
CA GLY A 231 -16.69 7.38 5.53
C GLY A 231 -16.98 8.81 5.95
N ILE A 232 -17.41 9.65 4.99
CA ILE A 232 -17.84 11.03 5.27
C ILE A 232 -19.10 11.04 6.13
N THR A 233 -20.08 10.17 5.83
CA THR A 233 -21.33 10.07 6.60
C THR A 233 -21.05 9.73 8.05
N GLN A 234 -20.23 8.71 8.32
CA GLN A 234 -19.78 8.33 9.67
C GLN A 234 -19.12 9.49 10.38
N GLY A 235 -18.09 10.08 9.77
CA GLY A 235 -17.32 11.14 10.40
C GLY A 235 -18.17 12.38 10.73
N LEU A 236 -19.12 12.74 9.86
CA LEU A 236 -20.03 13.87 10.10
C LEU A 236 -21.05 13.53 11.20
N MET A 237 -21.70 12.37 11.12
CA MET A 237 -22.70 11.98 12.13
C MET A 237 -22.09 11.88 13.54
N TRP A 238 -20.88 11.34 13.68
CA TRP A 238 -20.22 11.20 14.98
C TRP A 238 -19.77 12.53 15.60
N LYS A 239 -19.59 13.58 14.79
CA LYS A 239 -19.09 14.89 15.23
C LYS A 239 -20.16 15.98 15.23
N GLN A 240 -21.39 15.65 14.84
CA GLN A 240 -22.45 16.63 14.72
C GLN A 240 -23.11 16.89 16.08
N PHE A 241 -23.16 18.16 16.46
CA PHE A 241 -23.84 18.63 17.66
C PHE A 241 -25.06 19.50 17.27
N THR A 242 -26.10 19.46 18.09
CA THR A 242 -27.23 20.40 18.02
C THR A 242 -26.79 21.81 18.40
N SER A 243 -27.64 22.82 18.15
CA SER A 243 -27.40 24.19 18.62
C SER A 243 -27.20 24.29 20.13
N ASP A 244 -27.78 23.34 20.87
CA ASP A 244 -27.75 23.28 22.33
C ASP A 244 -26.53 22.50 22.86
N GLY A 245 -25.66 21.98 21.98
CA GLY A 245 -24.44 21.27 22.34
C GLY A 245 -24.60 19.77 22.63
N PHE A 246 -25.76 19.18 22.36
CA PHE A 246 -25.96 17.73 22.46
C PHE A 246 -25.52 17.02 21.18
N MET A 247 -25.10 15.75 21.27
CA MET A 247 -24.84 14.95 20.07
C MET A 247 -26.13 14.80 19.26
N GLN A 248 -26.09 15.15 17.97
CA GLN A 248 -27.22 15.03 17.07
C GLN A 248 -27.65 13.57 16.90
N TYR A 249 -26.67 12.66 16.88
CA TYR A 249 -26.85 11.22 16.68
C TYR A 249 -26.31 10.45 17.91
N PRO A 250 -27.03 10.45 19.05
CA PRO A 250 -26.53 9.88 20.30
C PRO A 250 -26.45 8.34 20.27
N ASN A 251 -27.22 7.70 19.38
CA ASN A 251 -27.20 6.25 19.22
C ASN A 251 -26.37 5.86 17.98
N PHE A 252 -25.24 5.20 18.20
CA PHE A 252 -24.36 4.73 17.12
C PHE A 252 -25.09 3.84 16.08
N LEU A 253 -26.12 3.10 16.52
CA LEU A 253 -26.93 2.25 15.63
C LEU A 253 -27.56 3.05 14.47
N GLU A 254 -27.92 4.32 14.70
CA GLU A 254 -28.48 5.17 13.64
C GLU A 254 -27.49 5.37 12.50
N THR A 255 -26.21 5.61 12.84
CA THR A 255 -25.16 5.67 11.82
C THR A 255 -25.07 4.34 11.09
N VAL A 256 -24.98 3.21 11.80
CA VAL A 256 -24.85 1.88 11.18
C VAL A 256 -25.98 1.58 10.20
N LEU A 257 -27.23 1.88 10.56
CA LEU A 257 -28.40 1.68 9.70
C LEU A 257 -28.32 2.54 8.44
N GLN A 258 -27.82 3.77 8.55
CA GLN A 258 -27.63 4.69 7.42
C GLN A 258 -26.60 4.17 6.40
N LEU A 259 -25.63 3.35 6.83
CA LEU A 259 -24.56 2.83 5.95
C LEU A 259 -24.94 1.57 5.16
N ILE A 260 -26.06 0.91 5.50
CA ILE A 260 -26.50 -0.34 4.86
C ILE A 260 -26.51 -0.26 3.31
N PRO A 261 -27.05 0.80 2.68
CA PRO A 261 -27.00 0.92 1.22
C PRO A 261 -25.58 0.94 0.65
N MET A 262 -24.64 1.63 1.31
CA MET A 262 -23.25 1.71 0.89
C MET A 262 -22.56 0.35 1.00
N TYR A 263 -22.87 -0.44 2.04
CA TYR A 263 -22.36 -1.81 2.18
C TYR A 263 -22.89 -2.76 1.11
N LYS A 264 -24.15 -2.62 0.70
CA LYS A 264 -24.70 -3.38 -0.44
C LYS A 264 -23.95 -3.06 -1.73
N LEU A 265 -23.71 -1.77 -2.02
CA LEU A 265 -22.95 -1.36 -3.19
C LEU A 265 -21.50 -1.86 -3.16
N ARG A 266 -20.84 -1.79 -1.99
CA ARG A 266 -19.50 -2.36 -1.78
C ARG A 266 -19.46 -3.84 -2.15
N ALA A 267 -20.44 -4.62 -1.67
CA ALA A 267 -20.52 -6.05 -1.96
C ALA A 267 -20.72 -6.33 -3.46
N ILE A 268 -21.54 -5.53 -4.14
CA ILE A 268 -21.73 -5.61 -5.61
C ILE A 268 -20.41 -5.31 -6.33
N GLY A 269 -19.72 -4.23 -5.93
CA GLY A 269 -18.44 -3.85 -6.51
C GLY A 269 -17.36 -4.93 -6.35
N GLY A 270 -17.22 -5.47 -5.14
CA GLY A 270 -16.33 -6.61 -4.88
C GLY A 270 -16.67 -7.84 -5.71
N THR A 271 -17.96 -8.12 -5.92
CA THR A 271 -18.41 -9.24 -6.76
C THR A 271 -18.02 -9.04 -8.22
N PHE A 272 -18.22 -7.84 -8.80
CA PHE A 272 -17.77 -7.55 -10.17
C PHE A 272 -16.26 -7.72 -10.33
N TYR A 273 -15.49 -7.23 -9.36
CA TYR A 273 -14.04 -7.37 -9.37
C TYR A 273 -13.62 -8.85 -9.34
N LEU A 274 -14.24 -9.65 -8.48
CA LEU A 274 -13.96 -11.09 -8.36
C LEU A 274 -14.37 -11.86 -9.62
N VAL A 275 -15.54 -11.58 -10.20
CA VAL A 275 -15.97 -12.17 -11.48
C VAL A 275 -14.98 -11.82 -12.58
N GLY A 276 -14.47 -10.58 -12.60
CA GLY A 276 -13.38 -10.17 -13.47
C GLY A 276 -12.13 -11.04 -13.30
N ALA A 277 -11.69 -11.25 -12.07
CA ALA A 277 -10.53 -12.11 -11.77
C ALA A 277 -10.75 -13.58 -12.20
N TRP A 278 -11.97 -14.11 -12.08
CA TRP A 278 -12.30 -15.44 -12.61
C TRP A 278 -12.23 -15.51 -14.14
N ILE A 279 -12.69 -14.46 -14.84
CA ILE A 279 -12.55 -14.35 -16.30
C ILE A 279 -11.06 -14.32 -16.68
N MET A 280 -10.22 -13.62 -15.92
CA MET A 280 -8.78 -13.66 -16.11
C MET A 280 -8.23 -15.06 -15.95
N ALA A 281 -8.51 -15.72 -14.82
CA ALA A 281 -8.00 -17.06 -14.53
C ALA A 281 -8.36 -18.04 -15.65
N TYR A 282 -9.61 -18.01 -16.13
CA TYR A 282 -10.06 -18.80 -17.26
C TYR A 282 -9.29 -18.47 -18.55
N ASN A 283 -9.15 -17.18 -18.89
CA ASN A 283 -8.45 -16.75 -20.10
C ASN A 283 -6.96 -17.14 -20.08
N LEU A 284 -6.29 -16.98 -18.94
CA LEU A 284 -4.89 -17.35 -18.74
C LEU A 284 -4.71 -18.88 -18.76
N TYR A 285 -5.60 -19.65 -18.14
CA TYR A 285 -5.60 -21.11 -18.21
C TYR A 285 -5.74 -21.60 -19.67
N LYS A 286 -6.69 -21.04 -20.42
CA LYS A 286 -6.87 -21.38 -21.84
C LYS A 286 -5.65 -21.01 -22.68
N THR A 287 -5.01 -19.89 -22.37
CA THR A 287 -3.76 -19.45 -23.01
C THR A 287 -2.63 -20.46 -22.74
N ALA A 288 -2.44 -20.86 -21.48
CA ALA A 288 -1.45 -21.84 -21.10
C ALA A 288 -1.68 -23.20 -21.80
N LYS A 289 -2.94 -23.65 -21.85
CA LYS A 289 -3.33 -24.91 -22.50
C LYS A 289 -3.16 -24.90 -24.02
N SER A 290 -3.24 -23.74 -24.67
CA SER A 290 -3.05 -23.64 -26.12
C SER A 290 -1.58 -23.47 -26.54
N GLY A 291 -0.68 -23.24 -25.59
CA GLY A 291 0.73 -23.03 -25.84
C GLY A 291 1.60 -24.18 -25.34
N VAL A 292 2.92 -24.02 -25.50
CA VAL A 292 3.94 -24.92 -24.97
C VAL A 292 4.78 -24.12 -24.00
N PHE A 293 4.89 -24.60 -22.76
CA PHE A 293 5.72 -23.93 -21.77
C PHE A 293 7.18 -23.96 -22.21
N VAL A 294 7.79 -22.78 -22.30
CA VAL A 294 9.20 -22.63 -22.68
C VAL A 294 10.01 -22.41 -21.41
N THR A 295 10.88 -23.36 -21.10
CA THR A 295 11.72 -23.34 -19.89
C THR A 295 12.88 -22.36 -20.02
N GLU A 296 13.42 -22.21 -21.23
CA GLU A 296 14.57 -21.36 -21.52
C GLU A 296 14.32 -20.56 -22.79
N VAL A 297 14.50 -19.24 -22.68
CA VAL A 297 14.43 -18.33 -23.82
C VAL A 297 15.81 -17.72 -23.95
N GLU A 298 16.45 -17.91 -25.10
CA GLU A 298 17.71 -17.24 -25.41
C GLU A 298 17.46 -15.74 -25.52
N VAL A 299 18.13 -14.95 -24.67
CA VAL A 299 18.04 -13.49 -24.69
C VAL A 299 19.41 -12.92 -25.00
N GLN A 300 19.49 -12.15 -26.08
CA GLN A 300 20.68 -11.38 -26.44
C GLN A 300 20.74 -10.14 -25.54
N ALA A 301 21.73 -10.07 -24.65
CA ALA A 301 22.03 -8.88 -23.87
C ALA A 301 23.25 -8.17 -24.47
N PRO A 302 23.33 -6.83 -24.43
CA PRO A 302 24.55 -6.12 -24.75
C PRO A 302 25.70 -6.68 -23.90
N SER A 303 26.88 -6.88 -24.50
CA SER A 303 28.06 -7.31 -23.76
C SER A 303 28.31 -6.37 -22.58
N LEU A 304 28.53 -6.91 -21.38
CA LEU A 304 29.01 -6.15 -20.23
C LEU A 304 30.34 -5.49 -20.61
N LYS A 305 30.32 -4.20 -20.96
CA LYS A 305 31.54 -3.45 -21.26
C LYS A 305 32.33 -3.29 -19.95
N SER A 306 33.61 -3.65 -19.98
CA SER A 306 34.51 -3.57 -18.82
C SER A 306 34.82 -2.14 -18.37
N GLN A 307 34.44 -1.13 -19.17
CA GLN A 307 34.60 0.29 -18.85
C GLN A 307 33.34 1.10 -19.23
N PRO A 308 33.04 2.20 -18.51
CA PRO A 308 31.93 3.09 -18.85
C PRO A 308 32.16 3.72 -20.23
N GLU A 309 31.13 3.74 -21.09
CA GLU A 309 31.18 4.37 -22.42
C GLU A 309 31.40 5.89 -22.38
N HIS A 310 31.24 6.52 -21.21
CA HIS A 310 31.39 7.96 -21.04
C HIS A 310 32.32 8.26 -19.85
N PRO A 311 33.64 8.45 -20.10
CA PRO A 311 34.57 8.98 -19.09
C PRO A 311 34.19 10.39 -18.62
N GLU A 312 33.49 11.14 -19.49
CA GLU A 312 33.09 12.54 -19.25
C GLU A 312 31.75 12.70 -18.53
N GLU A 313 30.96 11.63 -18.36
CA GLU A 313 29.89 11.63 -17.36
C GLU A 313 30.51 11.42 -15.97
N HIS A 314 31.28 12.41 -15.54
CA HIS A 314 31.47 12.67 -14.12
C HIS A 314 30.08 12.92 -13.53
N HIS A 315 29.36 11.87 -13.19
CA HIS A 315 28.29 11.99 -12.22
C HIS A 315 28.96 12.63 -11.00
N PRO A 316 28.56 13.85 -10.57
CA PRO A 316 29.33 14.62 -9.60
C PRO A 316 29.47 13.92 -8.24
N TRP A 317 28.71 12.84 -8.04
CA TRP A 317 28.56 12.09 -6.81
C TRP A 317 29.07 10.67 -7.06
N GLY A 318 30.09 10.24 -6.31
CA GLY A 318 30.73 8.93 -6.41
C GLY A 318 29.89 7.74 -5.92
N HIS A 319 28.57 7.75 -6.09
CA HIS A 319 27.61 6.75 -5.59
C HIS A 319 27.35 5.54 -6.51
N ARG A 320 27.85 5.53 -7.76
CA ARG A 320 27.56 4.47 -8.75
C ARG A 320 27.95 3.05 -8.27
N TRP A 321 28.97 2.94 -7.42
CA TRP A 321 29.40 1.64 -6.87
C TRP A 321 28.37 1.02 -5.92
N ILE A 322 27.50 1.83 -5.30
CA ILE A 322 26.37 1.39 -4.47
C ILE A 322 25.22 0.96 -5.39
N GLU A 323 24.86 1.82 -6.34
CA GLU A 323 23.68 1.65 -7.20
C GLU A 323 23.84 0.50 -8.20
N SER A 324 25.07 0.24 -8.67
CA SER A 324 25.36 -0.84 -9.62
C SER A 324 25.38 -2.24 -8.99
N LYS A 325 25.37 -2.34 -7.66
CA LYS A 325 25.49 -3.61 -6.92
C LYS A 325 24.24 -3.84 -6.05
N PRO A 326 23.25 -4.61 -6.53
CA PRO A 326 21.95 -4.78 -5.84
C PRO A 326 22.06 -5.24 -4.38
N MET A 327 23.00 -6.14 -4.07
CA MET A 327 23.21 -6.64 -2.71
C MET A 327 23.78 -5.57 -1.77
N VAL A 328 24.70 -4.73 -2.27
CA VAL A 328 25.28 -3.63 -1.49
C VAL A 328 24.20 -2.57 -1.23
N LEU A 329 23.44 -2.22 -2.25
CA LEU A 329 22.30 -1.30 -2.14
C LEU A 329 21.28 -1.78 -1.11
N THR A 330 20.94 -3.07 -1.14
CA THR A 330 20.00 -3.68 -0.19
C THR A 330 20.54 -3.64 1.23
N GLY A 331 21.84 -3.86 1.43
CA GLY A 331 22.49 -3.72 2.75
C GLY A 331 22.39 -2.30 3.31
N PHE A 332 22.70 -1.28 2.50
CA PHE A 332 22.57 0.12 2.93
C PHE A 332 21.12 0.53 3.18
N ALA A 333 20.18 0.08 2.34
CA ALA A 333 18.76 0.32 2.55
C ALA A 333 18.29 -0.31 3.88
N LEU A 334 18.72 -1.55 4.18
CA LEU A 334 18.40 -2.20 5.45
C LEU A 334 18.94 -1.40 6.66
N VAL A 335 20.19 -0.93 6.59
CA VAL A 335 20.78 -0.10 7.65
C VAL A 335 19.99 1.21 7.82
N ALA A 336 19.61 1.88 6.72
CA ALA A 336 18.82 3.11 6.78
C ALA A 336 17.44 2.87 7.43
N VAL A 337 16.75 1.79 7.05
CA VAL A 337 15.46 1.39 7.65
C VAL A 337 15.61 1.06 9.13
N ALA A 338 16.68 0.36 9.51
CA ALA A 338 16.96 0.01 10.90
C ALA A 338 17.21 1.26 11.76
N ILE A 339 18.00 2.22 11.26
CA ILE A 339 18.25 3.49 11.94
C ILE A 339 16.95 4.28 12.10
N GLY A 340 16.14 4.40 11.05
CA GLY A 340 14.85 5.08 11.12
C GLY A 340 13.93 4.48 12.19
N GLY A 341 13.78 3.15 12.19
CA GLY A 341 12.98 2.45 13.22
C GLY A 341 13.52 2.63 14.63
N LEU A 342 14.85 2.57 14.82
CA LEU A 342 15.47 2.81 16.12
C LEU A 342 15.22 4.24 16.63
N VAL A 343 15.26 5.25 15.75
CA VAL A 343 15.00 6.64 16.13
C VAL A 343 13.54 6.84 16.57
N GLU A 344 12.59 6.11 15.99
CA GLU A 344 11.19 6.13 16.45
C GLU A 344 10.99 5.41 17.79
N PHE A 345 11.64 4.25 17.96
CA PHE A 345 11.38 3.38 19.11
C PHE A 345 12.15 3.78 20.38
N ILE A 346 13.42 4.17 20.26
CA ILE A 346 14.29 4.45 21.41
C ILE A 346 13.70 5.54 22.33
N PRO A 347 13.21 6.69 21.82
CA PRO A 347 12.59 7.70 22.67
C PRO A 347 11.35 7.20 23.41
N MET A 348 10.61 6.26 22.82
CA MET A 348 9.41 5.67 23.42
C MET A 348 9.73 4.67 24.53
N TRP A 349 10.95 4.11 24.56
CA TRP A 349 11.40 3.17 25.58
C TRP A 349 12.16 3.84 26.72
N ILE A 350 12.92 4.88 26.43
CA ILE A 350 13.80 5.53 27.41
C ILE A 350 13.10 6.68 28.15
N ILE A 351 12.30 7.48 27.44
CA ILE A 351 11.71 8.71 28.01
C ILE A 351 10.34 8.36 28.59
N LYS A 352 10.27 8.22 29.92
CA LYS A 352 9.02 7.85 30.62
C LYS A 352 7.87 8.82 30.39
N GLU A 353 8.16 10.11 30.18
CA GLU A 353 7.15 11.13 29.87
C GLU A 353 6.43 10.89 28.54
N ASN A 354 7.05 10.16 27.60
CA ASN A 354 6.42 9.75 26.34
C ASN A 354 5.38 8.63 26.53
N VAL A 355 5.38 7.93 27.66
CA VAL A 355 4.40 6.88 27.96
C VAL A 355 3.85 7.13 29.36
N PRO A 356 2.97 8.15 29.52
CA PRO A 356 2.44 8.50 30.82
C PRO A 356 1.61 7.32 31.37
N THR A 357 2.02 6.80 32.53
CA THR A 357 1.31 5.74 33.22
C THR A 357 0.25 6.33 34.13
N ILE A 358 -1.00 5.90 33.98
CA ILE A 358 -2.09 6.29 34.88
C ILE A 358 -2.06 5.34 36.09
N ALA A 359 -1.93 5.88 37.30
CA ALA A 359 -1.78 5.07 38.52
C ALA A 359 -2.95 4.08 38.79
N SER A 360 -4.14 4.37 38.25
CA SER A 360 -5.30 3.49 38.32
C SER A 360 -5.26 2.32 37.32
N VAL A 361 -4.49 2.44 36.24
CA VAL A 361 -4.38 1.42 35.19
C VAL A 361 -3.29 0.43 35.58
N LYS A 362 -3.70 -0.74 36.06
CA LYS A 362 -2.80 -1.85 36.41
C LYS A 362 -2.70 -2.85 35.25
N PRO A 363 -1.57 -3.56 35.12
CA PRO A 363 -1.48 -4.69 34.20
C PRO A 363 -2.59 -5.72 34.49
N TYR A 364 -3.19 -6.28 33.44
CA TYR A 364 -4.19 -7.33 33.58
C TYR A 364 -3.62 -8.53 34.33
N THR A 365 -4.42 -9.05 35.27
CA THR A 365 -4.19 -10.37 35.88
C THR A 365 -4.33 -11.48 34.83
N PRO A 366 -3.77 -12.68 35.08
CA PRO A 366 -3.93 -13.81 34.15
C PRO A 366 -5.40 -14.14 33.82
N LEU A 367 -6.30 -13.98 34.79
CA LEU A 367 -7.73 -14.20 34.58
C LEU A 367 -8.37 -13.14 33.68
N GLU A 368 -8.00 -11.86 33.85
CA GLU A 368 -8.47 -10.77 32.99
C GLU A 368 -7.93 -10.89 31.56
N VAL A 369 -6.69 -11.37 31.39
CA VAL A 369 -6.14 -11.67 30.06
C VAL A 369 -6.95 -12.76 29.36
N LEU A 370 -7.32 -13.83 30.09
CA LEU A 370 -8.21 -14.87 29.55
C LEU A 370 -9.60 -14.32 29.21
N GLY A 371 -10.16 -13.48 30.07
CA GLY A 371 -11.44 -12.80 29.83
C GLY A 371 -11.39 -11.91 28.59
N ARG A 372 -10.31 -11.13 28.42
CA ARG A 372 -10.04 -10.33 27.23
C ARG A 372 -9.97 -11.20 25.97
N ASP A 373 -9.27 -12.33 26.05
CA ASP A 373 -9.15 -13.24 24.90
C ASP A 373 -10.51 -13.81 24.49
N ILE A 374 -11.40 -14.12 25.45
CA ILE A 374 -12.79 -14.49 25.16
C ILE A 374 -13.54 -13.31 24.53
N TYR A 375 -13.45 -12.12 25.12
CA TYR A 375 -14.11 -10.91 24.63
C TYR A 375 -13.72 -10.57 23.18
N ILE A 376 -12.44 -10.73 22.83
CA ILE A 376 -11.94 -10.57 21.45
C ILE A 376 -12.48 -11.69 20.55
N ARG A 377 -12.41 -12.96 20.99
CA ARG A 377 -12.85 -14.12 20.20
C ARG A 377 -14.32 -14.05 19.83
N GLU A 378 -15.18 -13.62 20.75
CA GLU A 378 -16.61 -13.46 20.52
C GLU A 378 -16.95 -12.18 19.74
N GLY A 379 -15.94 -11.39 19.32
CA GLY A 379 -16.11 -10.19 18.51
C GLY A 379 -16.68 -8.99 19.28
N CYS A 380 -16.76 -9.06 20.61
CA CYS A 380 -17.36 -8.00 21.42
C CYS A 380 -16.61 -6.67 21.34
N VAL A 381 -15.32 -6.67 20.96
CA VAL A 381 -14.55 -5.45 20.67
C VAL A 381 -15.10 -4.62 19.50
N GLY A 382 -15.96 -5.22 18.65
CA GLY A 382 -16.60 -4.56 17.52
C GLY A 382 -18.07 -4.19 17.75
N CYS A 383 -18.62 -4.47 18.95
CA CYS A 383 -19.95 -4.06 19.40
C CYS A 383 -19.84 -2.77 20.21
#